data_AF-A0A7W1TGJ2-F1
#
_entry.id   AF-A0A7W1TGJ2-F1
#
_cell.length_a   1.000
_cell.length_b   1.000
_cell.length_c   1.000
_cell.angle_alpha   90.00
_cell.angle_beta   90.00
_cell.angle_gamma   90.00
#
_symmetry.space_group_name_H-M   'P 1'
#
loop_
_entity.id
_entity.type
_entity.pdbx_description
1 polymer ?
#
loop_
_entity_poly.entity_id
_entity_poly.type
_entity_poly.pdbx_seq_one_letter_code
_entity_poly.pdbx_strand_id
1 'polypeptide(L)'
;MLVASLLLIPRAVSAASRPDLGTAASFAVLGASTVTNTGPTVVHGDLGVSPGTAVTGFPPGLVSAPGTIHAGDAVAAQAERDALAAYNDLAGQACNVNLTGQDLGGLTLTPAGYCFSSSAQLTGQVTLDAQGNPNAVFIFQIGSTLSSASNSKVLLINGASPCNVFWQVGGSATLGTATSFEGNILALASIARTMGTTTQGGLYALNGAVTLDTNDITVPVCSGPTAISLVSFTATPAGQAIVVQWTTATELNTVGFNLYRSVDGERKDAVRVTPSMIPAEGNGIVGSTYAWTDTNVQKGSTYSYWLQETETAGTTNEYGPTTSTFGSYHILLPLMGMGSLSR
;
A
#
# COMPACT_ATOMS: atom_id res chain seq x y z
N MET A 1 -2.02 -17.48 51.05
CA MET A 1 -1.90 -18.05 49.69
C MET A 1 -2.13 -16.90 48.72
N LEU A 2 -1.05 -16.28 48.22
CA LEU A 2 -1.13 -15.11 47.35
C LEU A 2 -1.49 -15.61 45.94
N VAL A 3 -2.66 -15.26 45.42
CA VAL A 3 -3.05 -15.60 44.05
C VAL A 3 -2.46 -14.52 43.15
N ALA A 4 -1.39 -14.85 42.44
CA ALA A 4 -0.83 -14.00 41.40
C ALA A 4 -1.75 -14.09 40.16
N SER A 5 -2.57 -13.06 39.94
CA SER A 5 -3.30 -12.91 38.69
C SER A 5 -2.31 -12.65 37.56
N LEU A 6 -2.15 -13.63 36.68
CA LEU A 6 -1.41 -13.51 35.43
C LEU A 6 -2.21 -12.57 34.51
N LEU A 7 -1.78 -11.32 34.41
CA LEU A 7 -2.31 -10.36 33.45
C LEU A 7 -1.88 -10.81 32.05
N LEU A 8 -2.78 -11.46 31.30
CA LEU A 8 -2.59 -11.71 29.87
C LEU A 8 -2.62 -10.35 29.18
N ILE A 9 -1.45 -9.79 28.84
CA ILE A 9 -1.37 -8.65 27.94
C ILE A 9 -1.64 -9.22 26.54
N PRO A 10 -2.76 -8.90 25.87
CA PRO A 10 -2.93 -9.31 24.49
C PRO A 10 -1.79 -8.68 23.68
N ARG A 11 -0.96 -9.52 23.05
CA ARG A 11 -0.01 -9.04 22.04
C ARG A 11 -0.84 -8.39 20.94
N ALA A 12 -0.63 -7.10 20.70
CA ALA A 12 -1.11 -6.47 19.48
C ALA A 12 -0.48 -7.22 18.30
N VAL A 13 -1.31 -7.97 17.56
CA VAL A 13 -0.89 -8.53 16.27
C VAL A 13 -0.78 -7.33 15.35
N SER A 14 0.43 -6.99 14.91
CA SER A 14 0.59 -6.01 13.84
C SER A 14 -0.13 -6.57 12.61
N ALA A 15 -1.17 -5.87 12.16
CA ALA A 15 -1.83 -6.19 10.91
C ALA A 15 -0.82 -6.03 9.77
N ALA A 16 -0.87 -6.94 8.80
CA ALA A 16 -0.09 -6.81 7.57
C ALA A 16 -0.49 -5.50 6.87
N SER A 17 0.47 -4.65 6.55
CA SER A 17 0.21 -3.43 5.77
C SER A 17 0.42 -3.69 4.29
N ARG A 18 -0.48 -3.17 3.47
CA ARG A 18 -0.35 -3.22 2.02
C ARG A 18 0.86 -2.36 1.59
N PRO A 19 1.80 -2.89 0.79
CA PRO A 19 2.88 -2.09 0.21
C PRO A 19 2.31 -1.14 -0.86
N ASP A 20 2.99 -0.01 -1.06
CA ASP A 20 2.76 0.85 -2.21
C ASP A 20 3.56 0.32 -3.41
N LEU A 21 2.86 -0.01 -4.50
CA LEU A 21 3.47 -0.45 -5.76
C LEU A 21 3.88 0.74 -6.65
N GLY A 22 3.53 1.98 -6.28
CA GLY A 22 3.85 3.17 -7.06
C GLY A 22 3.43 3.02 -8.52
N THR A 23 4.35 3.34 -9.43
CA THR A 23 4.13 3.20 -10.88
C THR A 23 4.10 1.75 -11.37
N ALA A 24 4.64 0.79 -10.62
CA ALA A 24 4.50 -0.64 -10.96
C ALA A 24 3.06 -1.15 -10.84
N ALA A 25 2.17 -0.41 -10.16
CA ALA A 25 0.77 -0.79 -10.03
C ALA A 25 0.02 -0.91 -11.37
N SER A 26 0.44 -0.21 -12.44
CA SER A 26 -0.19 -0.33 -13.77
C SER A 26 0.34 -1.52 -14.59
N PHE A 27 1.47 -2.10 -14.18
CA PHE A 27 2.13 -3.18 -14.89
C PHE A 27 1.56 -4.54 -14.50
N ALA A 28 1.03 -5.25 -15.48
CA ALA A 28 0.66 -6.66 -15.36
C ALA A 28 1.90 -7.55 -15.35
N VAL A 29 2.90 -7.17 -16.12
CA VAL A 29 4.13 -7.93 -16.29
C VAL A 29 5.30 -6.95 -16.32
N LEU A 30 6.28 -7.16 -15.45
CA LEU A 30 7.52 -6.41 -15.41
C LEU A 30 8.69 -7.37 -15.19
N GLY A 31 9.61 -7.45 -16.14
CA GLY A 31 10.82 -8.28 -16.04
C GLY A 31 12.09 -7.46 -16.08
N ALA A 32 13.08 -7.80 -15.26
CA ALA A 32 14.32 -7.03 -15.26
C ALA A 32 15.20 -7.26 -16.49
N SER A 33 15.35 -8.53 -16.89
CA SER A 33 16.22 -8.92 -18.00
C SER A 33 15.48 -8.99 -19.34
N THR A 34 14.38 -9.74 -19.40
CA THR A 34 13.56 -9.95 -20.60
C THR A 34 12.13 -10.30 -20.22
N VAL A 35 11.19 -10.07 -21.15
CA VAL A 35 9.87 -10.71 -21.14
C VAL A 35 9.75 -11.54 -22.42
N THR A 36 9.45 -12.82 -22.27
CA THR A 36 9.31 -13.76 -23.40
C THR A 36 7.95 -14.43 -23.35
N ASN A 37 7.27 -14.52 -24.48
CA ASN A 37 5.98 -15.19 -24.60
C ASN A 37 5.97 -16.27 -25.68
N THR A 38 5.25 -17.36 -25.40
CA THR A 38 4.84 -18.38 -26.37
C THR A 38 3.31 -18.42 -26.44
N GLY A 39 2.74 -18.56 -27.63
CA GLY A 39 1.29 -18.70 -27.81
C GLY A 39 0.47 -17.43 -27.53
N PRO A 40 -0.87 -17.51 -27.58
CA PRO A 40 -1.76 -16.35 -27.55
C PRO A 40 -2.02 -15.88 -26.10
N THR A 41 -0.99 -15.33 -25.46
CA THR A 41 -1.14 -14.64 -24.17
C THR A 41 -1.87 -13.31 -24.33
N VAL A 42 -2.72 -12.95 -23.37
CA VAL A 42 -3.35 -11.63 -23.27
C VAL A 42 -2.94 -10.98 -21.95
N VAL A 43 -2.47 -9.73 -22.04
CA VAL A 43 -2.04 -8.92 -20.90
C VAL A 43 -2.95 -7.70 -20.79
N HIS A 44 -3.70 -7.61 -19.68
CA HIS A 44 -4.58 -6.50 -19.33
C HIS A 44 -3.89 -5.60 -18.30
N GLY A 45 -3.01 -4.74 -18.79
CA GLY A 45 -2.14 -3.83 -18.04
C GLY A 45 -0.88 -3.54 -18.84
N ASP A 46 0.01 -2.71 -18.32
CA ASP A 46 1.29 -2.45 -18.98
C ASP A 46 2.21 -3.68 -18.92
N LEU A 47 3.06 -3.81 -19.94
CA LEU A 47 4.12 -4.82 -20.02
C LEU A 47 5.46 -4.11 -20.10
N GLY A 48 6.35 -4.38 -19.14
CA GLY A 48 7.62 -3.67 -19.01
C GLY A 48 8.85 -4.58 -18.98
N VAL A 49 9.97 -4.06 -19.48
CA VAL A 49 11.31 -4.58 -19.21
C VAL A 49 12.26 -3.45 -18.86
N SER A 50 13.00 -3.58 -17.77
CA SER A 50 14.09 -2.66 -17.40
C SER A 50 14.97 -3.28 -16.32
N PRO A 51 16.32 -3.21 -16.38
CA PRO A 51 17.13 -2.47 -17.35
C PRO A 51 17.30 -3.17 -18.72
N GLY A 52 16.79 -4.39 -18.86
CA GLY A 52 16.70 -5.06 -20.14
C GLY A 52 15.81 -4.30 -21.14
N THR A 53 15.90 -4.70 -22.41
CA THR A 53 15.19 -4.01 -23.51
C THR A 53 14.39 -4.95 -24.39
N ALA A 54 14.39 -6.26 -24.09
CA ALA A 54 13.81 -7.27 -24.96
C ALA A 54 12.46 -7.76 -24.46
N VAL A 55 11.42 -7.49 -25.25
CA VAL A 55 10.11 -8.14 -25.18
C VAL A 55 9.94 -8.98 -26.44
N THR A 56 9.73 -10.29 -26.29
CA THR A 56 9.62 -11.22 -27.43
C THR A 56 8.33 -12.04 -27.34
N GLY A 57 7.77 -12.43 -28.49
CA GLY A 57 6.53 -13.20 -28.57
C GLY A 57 5.24 -12.36 -28.49
N PHE A 58 5.33 -11.04 -28.70
CA PHE A 58 4.20 -10.12 -28.85
C PHE A 58 4.32 -9.44 -30.22
N PRO A 59 3.76 -10.01 -31.32
CA PRO A 59 2.81 -11.14 -31.41
C PRO A 59 3.43 -12.56 -31.31
N PRO A 60 2.62 -13.65 -31.09
CA PRO A 60 1.15 -13.68 -31.05
C PRO A 60 0.53 -13.25 -29.72
N GLY A 61 1.33 -13.02 -28.68
CA GLY A 61 0.86 -12.37 -27.46
C GLY A 61 0.31 -10.98 -27.76
N LEU A 62 -0.63 -10.54 -26.93
CA LEU A 62 -1.31 -9.26 -27.04
C LEU A 62 -1.25 -8.52 -25.70
N VAL A 63 -0.89 -7.24 -25.74
CA VAL A 63 -1.19 -6.30 -24.65
C VAL A 63 -2.48 -5.57 -25.03
N SER A 64 -3.52 -5.71 -24.21
CA SER A 64 -4.82 -5.10 -24.48
C SER A 64 -4.82 -3.63 -24.06
N ALA A 65 -5.44 -2.77 -24.87
CA ALA A 65 -5.65 -1.37 -24.49
C ALA A 65 -6.42 -1.25 -23.15
N PRO A 66 -6.08 -0.26 -22.31
CA PRO A 66 -5.15 0.84 -22.57
C PRO A 66 -3.67 0.51 -22.32
N GLY A 67 -3.33 -0.72 -21.92
CA GLY A 67 -1.97 -1.14 -21.62
C GLY A 67 -1.03 -1.00 -22.82
N THR A 68 0.23 -0.73 -22.53
CA THR A 68 1.29 -0.57 -23.55
C THR A 68 2.55 -1.35 -23.20
N ILE A 69 3.43 -1.54 -24.19
CA ILE A 69 4.74 -2.19 -24.01
C ILE A 69 5.80 -1.12 -23.76
N HIS A 70 6.48 -1.21 -22.61
CA HIS A 70 7.59 -0.36 -22.18
C HIS A 70 8.90 -1.16 -22.16
N ALA A 71 9.67 -1.11 -23.25
CA ALA A 71 10.89 -1.89 -23.40
C ALA A 71 12.14 -1.02 -23.19
N GLY A 72 12.67 -1.03 -21.96
CA GLY A 72 13.89 -0.30 -21.60
C GLY A 72 13.74 1.22 -21.49
N ASP A 73 12.52 1.72 -21.38
CA ASP A 73 12.24 3.16 -21.27
C ASP A 73 12.22 3.66 -19.81
N ALA A 74 12.02 4.97 -19.65
CA ALA A 74 11.98 5.61 -18.35
C ALA A 74 10.78 5.18 -17.48
N VAL A 75 9.66 4.78 -18.10
CA VAL A 75 8.45 4.33 -17.39
C VAL A 75 8.71 2.96 -16.78
N ALA A 76 9.21 2.01 -17.57
CA ALA A 76 9.62 0.70 -17.06
C ALA A 76 10.74 0.79 -16.02
N ALA A 77 11.68 1.73 -16.19
CA ALA A 77 12.74 1.97 -15.21
C ALA A 77 12.23 2.53 -13.87
N GLN A 78 11.20 3.38 -13.87
CA GLN A 78 10.59 3.84 -12.62
C GLN A 78 9.76 2.73 -11.98
N ALA A 79 9.00 1.97 -12.78
CA ALA A 79 8.22 0.85 -12.29
C ALA A 79 9.11 -0.22 -11.63
N GLU A 80 10.30 -0.50 -12.18
CA GLU A 80 11.25 -1.44 -11.55
C GLU A 80 11.69 -0.95 -10.17
N ARG A 81 12.03 0.34 -10.03
CA ARG A 81 12.42 0.92 -8.74
C ARG A 81 11.29 0.84 -7.72
N ASP A 82 10.06 1.11 -8.15
CA ASP A 82 8.89 1.07 -7.28
C ASP A 82 8.56 -0.38 -6.87
N ALA A 83 8.68 -1.34 -7.80
CA ALA A 83 8.53 -2.76 -7.50
C ALA A 83 9.61 -3.26 -6.52
N LEU A 84 10.86 -2.79 -6.67
CA LEU A 84 11.93 -3.09 -5.73
C LEU A 84 11.66 -2.49 -4.34
N ALA A 85 11.15 -1.26 -4.27
CA ALA A 85 10.75 -0.63 -3.01
C ALA A 85 9.63 -1.43 -2.32
N ALA A 86 8.59 -1.82 -3.07
CA ALA A 86 7.50 -2.67 -2.57
C ALA A 86 8.00 -4.04 -2.09
N TYR A 87 8.93 -4.66 -2.82
CA TYR A 87 9.55 -5.92 -2.41
C TYR A 87 10.29 -5.78 -1.06
N ASN A 88 11.04 -4.70 -0.89
CA ASN A 88 11.79 -4.46 0.35
C ASN A 88 10.85 -4.14 1.53
N ASP A 89 9.77 -3.39 1.29
CA ASP A 89 8.72 -3.18 2.29
C ASP A 89 8.10 -4.51 2.72
N LEU A 90 7.65 -5.32 1.75
CA LEU A 90 7.10 -6.65 2.00
C LEU A 90 8.07 -7.56 2.77
N ALA A 91 9.36 -7.55 2.43
CA ALA A 91 10.38 -8.32 3.14
C ALA A 91 10.64 -7.83 4.57
N GLY A 92 10.34 -6.55 4.86
CA GLY A 92 10.44 -5.95 6.19
C GLY A 92 9.22 -6.17 7.09
N GLN A 93 8.11 -6.67 6.53
CA GLN A 93 6.89 -6.94 7.30
C GLN A 93 7.09 -8.02 8.36
N ALA A 94 6.28 -7.96 9.42
CA ALA A 94 6.34 -8.95 10.49
C ALA A 94 5.87 -10.34 9.99
N CYS A 95 6.64 -11.39 10.29
CA CYS A 95 6.11 -12.74 10.16
C CYS A 95 5.20 -13.06 11.35
N ASN A 96 3.89 -13.13 11.11
CA ASN A 96 2.90 -13.49 12.13
C ASN A 96 2.71 -15.02 12.20
N VAL A 97 2.76 -15.71 11.06
CA VAL A 97 2.52 -17.16 10.96
C VAL A 97 3.61 -17.81 10.12
N ASN A 98 4.39 -18.69 10.72
CA ASN A 98 5.41 -19.46 10.00
C ASN A 98 4.80 -20.75 9.44
N LEU A 99 4.83 -20.89 8.11
CA LEU A 99 4.34 -22.05 7.37
C LEU A 99 5.47 -22.84 6.69
N THR A 100 6.72 -22.63 7.10
CA THR A 100 7.89 -23.34 6.55
C THR A 100 7.67 -24.85 6.58
N GLY A 101 7.86 -25.51 5.43
CA GLY A 101 7.69 -26.95 5.28
C GLY A 101 6.24 -27.41 5.11
N GLN A 102 5.26 -26.51 5.13
CA GLN A 102 3.85 -26.82 4.87
C GLN A 102 3.50 -26.49 3.40
N ASP A 103 2.68 -27.34 2.79
CA ASP A 103 2.03 -27.03 1.52
C ASP A 103 0.83 -26.11 1.78
N LEU A 104 0.61 -25.12 0.92
CA LEU A 104 -0.53 -24.20 1.00
C LEU A 104 -1.86 -24.86 0.65
N GLY A 105 -1.81 -25.99 -0.05
CA GLY A 105 -2.95 -26.80 -0.47
C GLY A 105 -3.85 -27.23 0.69
N GLY A 106 -5.14 -26.92 0.57
CA GLY A 106 -6.17 -27.25 1.55
C GLY A 106 -6.28 -26.27 2.72
N LEU A 107 -5.38 -25.29 2.83
CA LEU A 107 -5.44 -24.30 3.90
C LEU A 107 -6.51 -23.24 3.63
N THR A 108 -7.19 -22.82 4.70
CA THR A 108 -7.95 -21.57 4.75
C THR A 108 -7.21 -20.60 5.66
N LEU A 109 -6.76 -19.49 5.08
CA LEU A 109 -5.91 -18.51 5.73
C LEU A 109 -6.70 -17.22 5.93
N THR A 110 -6.57 -16.62 7.11
CA THR A 110 -7.13 -15.30 7.45
C THR A 110 -6.09 -14.20 7.21
N PRO A 111 -6.44 -12.90 7.31
CA PRO A 111 -5.49 -11.82 6.98
C PRO A 111 -4.29 -11.81 7.94
N ALA A 112 -3.09 -11.96 7.42
CA ALA A 112 -1.84 -11.98 8.18
C ALA A 112 -0.59 -11.92 7.27
N GLY A 113 0.58 -11.70 7.88
CA GLY A 113 1.89 -12.01 7.31
C GLY A 113 2.30 -13.46 7.55
N TYR A 114 2.42 -14.23 6.48
CA TYR A 114 2.85 -15.61 6.44
C TYR A 114 4.30 -15.70 5.97
N CYS A 115 5.14 -16.49 6.63
CA CYS A 115 6.52 -16.67 6.22
C CYS A 115 6.95 -18.12 6.02
N PHE A 116 7.86 -18.31 5.06
CA PHE A 116 8.55 -19.54 4.74
C PHE A 116 10.04 -19.23 4.72
N SER A 117 10.84 -19.86 5.58
CA SER A 117 12.32 -19.71 5.52
C SER A 117 12.94 -20.48 4.34
N SER A 118 12.14 -21.34 3.69
CA SER A 118 12.47 -22.12 2.50
C SER A 118 11.47 -21.85 1.37
N SER A 119 11.40 -22.75 0.39
CA SER A 119 10.37 -22.72 -0.64
C SER A 119 8.96 -22.90 -0.08
N ALA A 120 7.97 -22.31 -0.77
CA ALA A 120 6.56 -22.56 -0.59
C ALA A 120 6.01 -23.36 -1.79
N GLN A 121 5.12 -24.31 -1.50
CA GLN A 121 4.46 -25.13 -2.50
C GLN A 121 2.94 -24.93 -2.41
N LEU A 122 2.28 -24.93 -3.56
CA LEU A 122 0.84 -24.91 -3.68
C LEU A 122 0.37 -26.11 -4.50
N THR A 123 -0.10 -27.14 -3.82
CA THR A 123 -0.73 -28.32 -4.42
C THR A 123 -2.23 -28.29 -4.19
N GLY A 124 -3.02 -28.00 -5.23
CA GLY A 124 -4.47 -27.83 -5.10
C GLY A 124 -4.84 -26.40 -4.75
N GLN A 125 -5.72 -26.18 -3.76
CA GLN A 125 -6.31 -24.86 -3.49
C GLN A 125 -5.87 -24.28 -2.15
N VAL A 126 -5.40 -23.03 -2.11
CA VAL A 126 -5.47 -22.16 -0.91
C VAL A 126 -6.81 -21.44 -0.91
N THR A 127 -7.37 -21.18 0.27
CA THR A 127 -8.46 -20.21 0.44
C THR A 127 -7.99 -19.05 1.30
N LEU A 128 -8.15 -17.82 0.81
CA LEU A 128 -7.88 -16.59 1.55
C LEU A 128 -9.22 -15.99 1.96
N ASP A 129 -9.49 -16.00 3.26
CA ASP A 129 -10.75 -15.55 3.85
C ASP A 129 -10.56 -14.20 4.51
N ALA A 130 -11.16 -13.15 3.91
CA ALA A 130 -11.11 -11.81 4.45
C ALA A 130 -12.05 -11.59 5.66
N GLN A 131 -12.88 -12.57 6.01
CA GLN A 131 -13.80 -12.52 7.15
C GLN A 131 -14.72 -11.28 7.13
N GLY A 132 -15.12 -10.85 5.94
CA GLY A 132 -15.97 -9.67 5.73
C GLY A 132 -15.21 -8.33 5.69
N ASN A 133 -13.88 -8.32 5.83
CA ASN A 133 -13.07 -7.10 5.74
C ASN A 133 -12.51 -6.90 4.31
N PRO A 134 -13.06 -5.99 3.49
CA PRO A 134 -12.57 -5.75 2.13
C PRO A 134 -11.13 -5.21 2.06
N ASN A 135 -10.62 -4.66 3.18
CA ASN A 135 -9.25 -4.16 3.31
C ASN A 135 -8.29 -5.22 3.90
N ALA A 136 -8.72 -6.48 4.00
CA ALA A 136 -7.89 -7.59 4.46
C ALA A 136 -6.64 -7.75 3.59
N VAL A 137 -5.46 -7.76 4.23
CA VAL A 137 -4.17 -7.95 3.58
C VAL A 137 -3.58 -9.33 3.90
N PHE A 138 -3.08 -9.99 2.86
CA PHE A 138 -2.38 -11.27 2.94
C PHE A 138 -0.99 -11.11 2.35
N ILE A 139 0.04 -11.39 3.16
CA ILE A 139 1.44 -11.29 2.72
C ILE A 139 2.08 -12.66 2.88
N PHE A 140 2.74 -13.13 1.83
CA PHE A 140 3.53 -14.36 1.82
C PHE A 140 4.99 -14.00 1.57
N GLN A 141 5.82 -14.10 2.61
CA GLN A 141 7.27 -13.92 2.55
C GLN A 141 7.93 -15.28 2.37
N ILE A 142 8.55 -15.51 1.22
CA ILE A 142 9.09 -16.81 0.84
C ILE A 142 10.59 -16.68 0.63
N GLY A 143 11.40 -17.33 1.46
CA GLY A 143 12.85 -17.20 1.45
C GLY A 143 13.53 -17.75 0.18
N SER A 144 12.87 -18.65 -0.55
CA SER A 144 13.40 -19.26 -1.78
C SER A 144 12.36 -19.25 -2.89
N THR A 145 11.91 -20.41 -3.39
CA THR A 145 11.01 -20.51 -4.53
C THR A 145 9.54 -20.60 -4.14
N LEU A 146 8.68 -20.02 -4.98
CA LEU A 146 7.24 -20.30 -4.98
C LEU A 146 6.94 -21.23 -6.15
N SER A 147 6.25 -22.35 -5.89
CA SER A 147 5.83 -23.26 -6.95
C SER A 147 4.39 -23.71 -6.77
N SER A 148 3.64 -23.81 -7.88
CA SER A 148 2.32 -24.47 -7.87
C SER A 148 2.33 -25.73 -8.74
N ALA A 149 1.59 -26.75 -8.29
CA ALA A 149 1.22 -27.87 -9.14
C ALA A 149 0.24 -27.42 -10.24
N SER A 150 0.02 -28.28 -11.25
CA SER A 150 -1.01 -28.03 -12.25
C SER A 150 -2.41 -27.97 -11.64
N ASN A 151 -3.27 -27.11 -12.19
CA ASN A 151 -4.65 -26.87 -11.73
C ASN A 151 -4.78 -26.32 -10.30
N SER A 152 -3.69 -25.78 -9.74
CA SER A 152 -3.73 -25.14 -8.43
C SER A 152 -4.54 -23.85 -8.44
N LYS A 153 -5.04 -23.43 -7.28
CA LYS A 153 -5.92 -22.27 -7.13
C LYS A 153 -5.59 -21.44 -5.89
N VAL A 154 -5.61 -20.13 -6.02
CA VAL A 154 -5.77 -19.21 -4.90
C VAL A 154 -7.22 -18.74 -4.93
N LEU A 155 -8.03 -19.12 -3.96
CA LEU A 155 -9.45 -18.76 -3.89
C LEU A 155 -9.64 -17.63 -2.88
N LEU A 156 -10.22 -16.50 -3.33
CA LEU A 156 -10.57 -15.38 -2.48
C LEU A 156 -12.05 -15.48 -2.06
N ILE A 157 -12.33 -15.35 -0.77
CA ILE A 157 -13.72 -15.37 -0.24
C ILE A 157 -13.97 -14.22 0.74
N ASN A 158 -15.25 -13.99 1.02
CA ASN A 158 -15.75 -13.08 2.06
C ASN A 158 -15.14 -11.66 2.00
N GLY A 159 -14.96 -11.13 0.78
CA GLY A 159 -14.44 -9.78 0.54
C GLY A 159 -12.93 -9.71 0.30
N ALA A 160 -12.22 -10.85 0.25
CA ALA A 160 -10.81 -10.84 -0.11
C ALA A 160 -10.63 -10.32 -1.55
N SER A 161 -9.61 -9.49 -1.75
CA SER A 161 -9.33 -8.81 -3.01
C SER A 161 -7.91 -9.13 -3.47
N PRO A 162 -7.68 -9.42 -4.77
CA PRO A 162 -6.34 -9.70 -5.29
C PRO A 162 -5.38 -8.52 -5.10
N CYS A 163 -5.92 -7.30 -5.00
CA CYS A 163 -5.18 -6.08 -4.72
C CYS A 163 -4.50 -6.04 -3.35
N ASN A 164 -4.95 -6.89 -2.42
CA ASN A 164 -4.43 -6.96 -1.06
C ASN A 164 -3.71 -8.29 -0.79
N VAL A 165 -3.33 -9.02 -1.84
CA VAL A 165 -2.57 -10.27 -1.75
C VAL A 165 -1.19 -10.08 -2.36
N PHE A 166 -0.14 -10.35 -1.59
CA PHE A 166 1.24 -10.12 -2.00
C PHE A 166 2.11 -11.34 -1.73
N TRP A 167 2.91 -11.72 -2.72
CA TRP A 167 3.83 -12.84 -2.68
C TRP A 167 5.25 -12.31 -2.90
N GLN A 168 5.98 -12.09 -1.81
CA GLN A 168 7.39 -11.73 -1.85
C GLN A 168 8.21 -13.02 -1.93
N VAL A 169 8.98 -13.20 -3.01
CA VAL A 169 9.69 -14.44 -3.32
C VAL A 169 11.18 -14.17 -3.44
N GLY A 170 11.98 -14.71 -2.52
CA GLY A 170 13.43 -14.52 -2.44
C GLY A 170 14.23 -15.17 -3.57
N GLY A 171 13.61 -16.08 -4.32
CA GLY A 171 14.16 -16.68 -5.53
C GLY A 171 13.24 -16.47 -6.73
N SER A 172 12.87 -17.57 -7.39
CA SER A 172 11.98 -17.57 -8.55
C SER A 172 10.59 -18.11 -8.22
N ALA A 173 9.58 -17.65 -8.96
CA ALA A 173 8.23 -18.22 -8.93
C ALA A 173 7.97 -19.07 -10.18
N THR A 174 7.32 -20.22 -10.03
CA THR A 174 6.93 -21.08 -11.15
C THR A 174 5.50 -21.57 -10.95
N LEU A 175 4.59 -21.16 -11.83
CA LEU A 175 3.20 -21.59 -11.77
C LEU A 175 2.95 -22.75 -12.74
N GLY A 176 2.48 -23.87 -12.19
CA GLY A 176 2.09 -25.06 -12.95
C GLY A 176 0.89 -24.81 -13.87
N THR A 177 0.69 -25.68 -14.86
CA THR A 177 -0.26 -25.45 -15.96
C THR A 177 -1.69 -25.29 -15.44
N ALA A 178 -2.48 -24.43 -16.09
CA ALA A 178 -3.87 -24.16 -15.72
C ALA A 178 -4.10 -23.76 -14.24
N THR A 179 -3.07 -23.22 -13.57
CA THR A 179 -3.21 -22.55 -12.27
C THR A 179 -4.03 -21.27 -12.40
N SER A 180 -4.98 -21.06 -11.47
CA SER A 180 -5.68 -19.77 -11.27
C SER A 180 -5.09 -19.07 -10.06
N PHE A 181 -4.33 -18.01 -10.29
CA PHE A 181 -3.52 -17.35 -9.26
C PHE A 181 -4.02 -15.94 -8.96
N GLU A 182 -4.08 -15.58 -7.68
CA GLU A 182 -4.57 -14.29 -7.21
C GLU A 182 -3.49 -13.59 -6.39
N GLY A 183 -3.29 -12.30 -6.67
CA GLY A 183 -2.31 -11.45 -5.99
C GLY A 183 -1.08 -11.12 -6.81
N ASN A 184 -0.27 -10.22 -6.24
CA ASN A 184 0.93 -9.66 -6.85
C ASN A 184 2.16 -10.48 -6.48
N ILE A 185 2.88 -11.01 -7.47
CA ILE A 185 4.12 -11.75 -7.26
C ILE A 185 5.31 -10.81 -7.47
N LEU A 186 6.10 -10.59 -6.42
CA LEU A 186 7.37 -9.87 -6.47
C LEU A 186 8.50 -10.86 -6.22
N ALA A 187 9.13 -11.33 -7.29
CA ALA A 187 10.20 -12.31 -7.24
C ALA A 187 11.56 -11.65 -7.43
N LEU A 188 12.52 -12.01 -6.58
CA LEU A 188 13.88 -11.47 -6.67
C LEU A 188 14.57 -11.93 -7.97
N ALA A 189 14.33 -13.17 -8.40
CA ALA A 189 14.90 -13.71 -9.64
C ALA A 189 13.85 -13.71 -10.77
N SER A 190 13.45 -14.88 -11.27
CA SER A 190 12.58 -15.01 -12.46
C SER A 190 11.17 -15.45 -12.09
N ILE A 191 10.22 -15.17 -12.99
CA ILE A 191 8.86 -15.70 -12.93
C ILE A 191 8.59 -16.49 -14.21
N ALA A 192 8.25 -17.77 -14.06
CA ALA A 192 7.87 -18.64 -15.17
C ALA A 192 6.41 -19.07 -15.03
N ARG A 193 5.63 -18.85 -16.09
CA ARG A 193 4.25 -19.29 -16.21
C ARG A 193 4.18 -20.36 -17.28
N THR A 194 3.63 -21.51 -16.91
CA THR A 194 3.37 -22.59 -17.85
C THR A 194 1.99 -22.42 -18.49
N MET A 195 1.70 -23.20 -19.53
CA MET A 195 0.51 -23.06 -20.39
C MET A 195 -0.82 -22.83 -19.65
N GLY A 196 -1.62 -21.87 -20.13
CA GLY A 196 -3.06 -21.77 -19.82
C GLY A 196 -3.40 -21.20 -18.44
N THR A 197 -2.44 -20.59 -17.76
CA THR A 197 -2.65 -20.04 -16.42
C THR A 197 -3.37 -18.68 -16.45
N THR A 198 -4.24 -18.42 -15.47
CA THR A 198 -4.94 -17.13 -15.27
C THR A 198 -4.37 -16.42 -14.04
N THR A 199 -4.17 -15.10 -14.12
CA THR A 199 -3.70 -14.31 -12.98
C THR A 199 -4.50 -13.02 -12.84
N GLN A 200 -4.94 -12.75 -11.62
CA GLN A 200 -5.41 -11.44 -11.18
C GLN A 200 -4.36 -10.83 -10.24
N GLY A 201 -3.53 -9.94 -10.78
CA GLY A 201 -2.40 -9.32 -10.09
C GLY A 201 -1.21 -9.08 -11.02
N GLY A 202 -0.19 -8.41 -10.51
CA GLY A 202 1.06 -8.13 -11.23
C GLY A 202 2.13 -9.21 -11.06
N LEU A 203 2.95 -9.40 -12.09
CA LEU A 203 4.12 -10.28 -12.11
C LEU A 203 5.39 -9.45 -12.23
N TYR A 204 6.15 -9.31 -11.15
CA TYR A 204 7.34 -8.46 -11.05
C TYR A 204 8.60 -9.31 -10.78
N ALA A 205 9.47 -9.46 -11.78
CA ALA A 205 10.74 -10.18 -11.68
C ALA A 205 11.91 -9.19 -11.61
N LEU A 206 12.48 -8.99 -10.43
CA LEU A 206 13.40 -7.87 -10.12
C LEU A 206 14.83 -8.02 -10.66
N ASN A 207 15.31 -9.25 -10.87
CA ASN A 207 16.63 -9.50 -11.49
C ASN A 207 16.57 -10.49 -12.65
N GLY A 208 15.44 -11.16 -12.84
CA GLY A 208 15.29 -12.25 -13.79
C GLY A 208 14.40 -11.89 -14.98
N ALA A 209 13.89 -12.93 -15.63
CA ALA A 209 12.98 -12.80 -16.76
C ALA A 209 11.55 -13.13 -16.32
N VAL A 210 10.57 -12.62 -17.06
CA VAL A 210 9.22 -13.19 -17.04
C VAL A 210 9.03 -14.02 -18.31
N THR A 211 8.69 -15.30 -18.15
CA THR A 211 8.38 -16.21 -19.26
C THR A 211 6.92 -16.62 -19.21
N LEU A 212 6.21 -16.42 -20.32
CA LEU A 212 4.77 -16.62 -20.48
C LEU A 212 4.49 -17.68 -21.55
N ASP A 213 3.39 -18.41 -21.36
CA ASP A 213 2.89 -19.38 -22.34
C ASP A 213 1.36 -19.42 -22.29
N THR A 214 0.70 -18.84 -23.30
CA THR A 214 -0.77 -18.90 -23.46
C THR A 214 -1.51 -18.51 -22.17
N ASN A 215 -1.22 -17.33 -21.63
CA ASN A 215 -1.72 -16.89 -20.33
C ASN A 215 -2.72 -15.74 -20.45
N ASP A 216 -3.59 -15.60 -19.45
CA ASP A 216 -4.43 -14.42 -19.25
C ASP A 216 -4.00 -13.75 -17.94
N ILE A 217 -3.51 -12.52 -18.03
CA ILE A 217 -2.96 -11.77 -16.90
C ILE A 217 -3.67 -10.44 -16.84
N THR A 218 -4.35 -10.19 -15.73
CA THR A 218 -5.10 -8.96 -15.50
C THR A 218 -4.57 -8.27 -14.27
N VAL A 219 -4.23 -7.00 -14.39
CA VAL A 219 -4.09 -6.12 -13.23
C VAL A 219 -5.48 -5.73 -12.79
N PRO A 220 -5.94 -6.18 -11.61
CA PRO A 220 -7.21 -5.74 -11.08
C PRO A 220 -7.16 -4.23 -10.84
N VAL A 221 -8.26 -3.53 -11.11
CA VAL A 221 -8.37 -2.12 -10.71
C VAL A 221 -8.40 -2.08 -9.20
N CYS A 222 -7.24 -1.81 -8.62
CA CYS A 222 -7.09 -1.78 -7.19
C CYS A 222 -7.57 -0.45 -6.64
N SER A 223 -8.83 -0.43 -6.23
CA SER A 223 -9.37 0.51 -5.26
C SER A 223 -8.68 0.25 -3.91
N GLY A 224 -7.40 0.60 -3.79
CA GLY A 224 -6.83 0.92 -2.50
C GLY A 224 -7.22 2.34 -2.13
N PRO A 225 -7.24 2.69 -0.85
CA PRO A 225 -7.05 4.08 -0.51
C PRO A 225 -5.70 4.53 -1.10
N THR A 226 -5.72 5.35 -2.14
CA THR A 226 -4.55 6.11 -2.54
C THR A 226 -4.44 7.28 -1.59
N ALA A 227 -3.75 7.05 -0.48
CA ALA A 227 -3.36 8.13 0.39
C ALA A 227 -2.59 9.20 -0.40
N ILE A 228 -2.98 10.47 -0.32
CA ILE A 228 -2.10 11.57 -0.76
C ILE A 228 -0.71 11.37 -0.14
N SER A 229 0.34 11.66 -0.91
CA SER A 229 1.66 11.85 -0.31
C SER A 229 1.68 13.22 0.36
N LEU A 230 1.45 13.27 1.68
CA LEU A 230 1.40 14.52 2.43
C LEU A 230 2.81 15.07 2.68
N VAL A 231 3.12 16.26 2.14
CA VAL A 231 4.38 16.98 2.37
C VAL A 231 4.38 17.68 3.73
N SER A 232 3.24 18.28 4.10
CA SER A 232 3.10 18.94 5.39
C SER A 232 1.64 19.00 5.84
N PHE A 233 1.43 19.01 7.15
CA PHE A 233 0.13 19.32 7.78
C PHE A 233 0.36 20.01 9.13
N THR A 234 -0.02 21.29 9.20
CA THR A 234 0.28 22.16 10.34
C THR A 234 -0.92 22.98 10.76
N ALA A 235 -1.02 23.28 12.06
CA ALA A 235 -2.00 24.22 12.60
C ALA A 235 -1.29 25.33 13.37
N THR A 236 -1.42 26.57 12.92
CA THR A 236 -0.70 27.72 13.48
C THR A 236 -1.67 28.83 13.92
N PRO A 237 -1.48 29.44 15.10
CA PRO A 237 -2.29 30.59 15.50
C PRO A 237 -2.02 31.80 14.59
N ALA A 238 -3.07 32.43 14.07
CA ALA A 238 -2.98 33.61 13.21
C ALA A 238 -4.08 34.61 13.60
N GLY A 239 -3.69 35.71 14.26
CA GLY A 239 -4.64 36.73 14.72
C GLY A 239 -5.65 36.15 15.72
N GLN A 240 -6.94 36.15 15.36
CA GLN A 240 -8.03 35.62 16.18
C GLN A 240 -8.46 34.19 15.79
N ALA A 241 -7.67 33.49 14.99
CA ALA A 241 -8.00 32.17 14.45
C ALA A 241 -6.81 31.20 14.54
N ILE A 242 -7.05 29.94 14.22
CA ILE A 242 -6.00 28.96 13.87
C ILE A 242 -6.08 28.72 12.36
N VAL A 243 -4.96 28.84 11.66
CA VAL A 243 -4.83 28.46 10.25
C VAL A 243 -4.27 27.05 10.18
N VAL A 244 -5.05 26.16 9.57
CA VAL A 244 -4.66 24.78 9.29
C VAL A 244 -4.23 24.71 7.83
N GLN A 245 -2.97 24.35 7.58
CA GLN A 245 -2.40 24.28 6.24
C GLN A 245 -1.86 22.88 5.96
N TRP A 246 -2.12 22.37 4.76
CA TRP A 246 -1.49 21.15 4.26
C TRP A 246 -1.00 21.31 2.84
N THR A 247 0.03 20.54 2.51
CA THR A 247 0.58 20.43 1.17
C THR A 247 0.67 18.98 0.79
N THR A 248 0.16 18.62 -0.38
CA THR A 248 0.28 17.29 -0.98
C THR A 248 1.40 17.31 -2.03
N ALA A 249 2.09 16.19 -2.21
CA ALA A 249 3.06 15.98 -3.30
C ALA A 249 2.37 15.42 -4.55
N THR A 250 1.34 14.59 -4.36
CA THR A 250 0.49 13.99 -5.39
C THR A 250 -0.93 13.83 -4.86
N GLU A 251 -1.91 13.87 -5.76
CA GLU A 251 -3.34 13.69 -5.47
C GLU A 251 -3.95 12.72 -6.50
N LEU A 252 -3.62 11.44 -6.33
CA LEU A 252 -4.13 10.40 -7.20
C LEU A 252 -5.55 10.04 -6.74
N ASN A 253 -6.53 10.18 -7.63
CA ASN A 253 -7.93 9.81 -7.35
C ASN A 253 -8.56 10.52 -6.14
N THR A 254 -8.08 11.71 -5.78
CA THR A 254 -8.64 12.49 -4.67
C THR A 254 -9.81 13.36 -5.15
N VAL A 255 -10.96 13.29 -4.47
CA VAL A 255 -12.11 14.21 -4.69
C VAL A 255 -11.93 15.48 -3.87
N GLY A 256 -11.43 15.35 -2.64
CA GLY A 256 -11.18 16.49 -1.77
C GLY A 256 -10.98 16.13 -0.32
N PHE A 257 -11.07 17.14 0.55
CA PHE A 257 -10.65 17.06 1.94
C PHE A 257 -11.72 17.57 2.90
N ASN A 258 -11.76 16.99 4.09
CA ASN A 258 -12.48 17.47 5.25
C ASN A 258 -11.52 17.64 6.43
N LEU A 259 -11.72 18.67 7.25
CA LEU A 259 -10.97 18.82 8.50
C LEU A 259 -11.87 18.48 9.69
N TYR A 260 -11.29 17.75 10.63
CA TYR A 260 -11.88 17.44 11.92
C TYR A 260 -11.05 18.04 13.03
N ARG A 261 -11.69 18.42 14.13
CA ARG A 261 -11.05 19.06 15.28
C ARG A 261 -11.56 18.48 16.58
N SER A 262 -10.66 18.24 17.53
CA SER A 262 -11.01 17.97 18.93
C SER A 262 -10.29 18.91 19.90
N VAL A 263 -10.88 19.12 21.08
CA VAL A 263 -10.32 19.89 22.22
C VAL A 263 -9.66 19.00 23.28
N ASP A 264 -10.03 17.73 23.34
CA ASP A 264 -9.46 16.74 24.28
C ASP A 264 -8.30 15.95 23.66
N GLY A 265 -8.07 16.12 22.35
CA GLY A 265 -7.03 15.41 21.59
C GLY A 265 -7.44 14.03 21.08
N GLU A 266 -8.67 13.59 21.34
CA GLU A 266 -9.15 12.27 20.96
C GLU A 266 -9.89 12.31 19.61
N ARG A 267 -9.49 11.44 18.67
CA ARG A 267 -10.10 11.39 17.32
C ARG A 267 -11.60 11.09 17.37
N LYS A 268 -12.03 10.22 18.30
CA LYS A 268 -13.45 9.81 18.43
C LYS A 268 -14.38 10.97 18.77
N ASP A 269 -13.87 12.02 19.40
CA ASP A 269 -14.62 13.21 19.80
C ASP A 269 -14.45 14.36 18.79
N ALA A 270 -13.64 14.16 17.74
CA ALA A 270 -13.36 15.18 16.75
C ALA A 270 -14.58 15.46 15.86
N VAL A 271 -14.93 16.74 15.77
CA VAL A 271 -16.04 17.23 14.95
C VAL A 271 -15.52 17.85 13.67
N ARG A 272 -16.26 17.68 12.56
CA ARG A 272 -15.91 18.31 11.29
C ARG A 272 -16.01 19.83 11.40
N VAL A 273 -14.96 20.55 10.99
CA VAL A 273 -14.90 22.03 11.01
C VAL A 273 -15.04 22.66 9.64
N THR A 274 -14.84 21.91 8.55
CA THR A 274 -15.16 22.39 7.21
C THR A 274 -16.66 22.26 6.93
N PRO A 275 -17.33 23.32 6.44
CA PRO A 275 -18.78 23.29 6.17
C PRO A 275 -19.12 22.46 4.93
N SER A 276 -18.17 22.34 3.99
CA SER A 276 -18.26 21.51 2.81
C SER A 276 -16.88 20.91 2.50
N MET A 277 -16.84 19.93 1.61
CA MET A 277 -15.57 19.32 1.19
C MET A 277 -14.75 20.35 0.43
N ILE A 278 -13.46 20.45 0.74
CA ILE A 278 -12.51 21.28 0.02
C ILE A 278 -12.06 20.46 -1.19
N PRO A 279 -12.41 20.83 -2.43
CA PRO A 279 -12.07 20.03 -3.61
C PRO A 279 -10.55 19.90 -3.76
N ALA A 280 -10.10 18.76 -4.26
CA ALA A 280 -8.73 18.58 -4.69
C ALA A 280 -8.44 19.47 -5.91
N GLU A 281 -7.32 20.19 -5.87
CA GLU A 281 -6.79 21.05 -6.93
C GLU A 281 -5.54 20.44 -7.59
N GLY A 282 -4.89 19.48 -6.94
CA GLY A 282 -3.81 18.69 -7.51
C GLY A 282 -4.31 17.62 -8.48
N ASN A 283 -3.36 16.85 -9.00
CA ASN A 283 -3.60 15.70 -9.87
C ASN A 283 -2.69 14.53 -9.49
N GLY A 284 -2.82 13.42 -10.20
CA GLY A 284 -2.09 12.18 -9.90
C GLY A 284 -0.55 12.28 -9.96
N ILE A 285 0.01 13.39 -10.44
CA ILE A 285 1.46 13.60 -10.59
C ILE A 285 1.92 14.85 -9.82
N VAL A 286 1.05 15.82 -9.57
CA VAL A 286 1.38 17.10 -8.92
C VAL A 286 0.36 17.42 -7.85
N GLY A 287 0.79 17.53 -6.59
CA GLY A 287 -0.05 17.95 -5.48
C GLY A 287 -0.30 19.46 -5.43
N SER A 288 -0.90 19.93 -4.34
CA SER A 288 -1.32 21.31 -4.13
C SER A 288 -1.20 21.72 -2.67
N THR A 289 -1.29 23.02 -2.40
CA THR A 289 -1.29 23.58 -1.04
C THR A 289 -2.64 24.19 -0.73
N TYR A 290 -3.17 23.84 0.44
CA TYR A 290 -4.47 24.24 0.90
C TYR A 290 -4.37 24.87 2.28
N ALA A 291 -5.30 25.76 2.59
CA ALA A 291 -5.43 26.33 3.92
C ALA A 291 -6.90 26.44 4.32
N TRP A 292 -7.16 26.24 5.60
CA TRP A 292 -8.46 26.49 6.22
C TRP A 292 -8.29 27.31 7.50
N THR A 293 -9.12 28.34 7.65
CA THR A 293 -9.09 29.22 8.82
C THR A 293 -10.19 28.84 9.79
N ASP A 294 -9.81 28.31 10.95
CA ASP A 294 -10.71 28.00 12.05
C ASP A 294 -10.86 29.22 12.98
N THR A 295 -11.99 29.91 12.85
CA THR A 295 -12.35 31.09 13.65
C THR A 295 -13.11 30.74 14.93
N ASN A 296 -13.51 29.47 15.09
CA ASN A 296 -14.32 29.02 16.23
C ASN A 296 -13.43 28.49 17.36
N VAL A 297 -12.42 29.27 17.74
CA VAL A 297 -11.38 28.89 18.71
C VAL A 297 -11.42 29.79 19.95
N GLN A 298 -11.11 29.21 21.11
CA GLN A 298 -11.15 29.88 22.41
C GLN A 298 -9.75 30.07 22.97
N LYS A 299 -9.48 31.28 23.49
CA LYS A 299 -8.18 31.63 24.05
C LYS A 299 -7.82 30.71 25.22
N GLY A 300 -6.60 30.19 25.21
CA GLY A 300 -6.08 29.25 26.21
C GLY A 300 -6.41 27.79 25.93
N SER A 301 -7.17 27.48 24.88
CA SER A 301 -7.49 26.10 24.49
C SER A 301 -6.45 25.52 23.51
N THR A 302 -6.21 24.22 23.64
CA THR A 302 -5.43 23.44 22.68
C THR A 302 -6.38 22.64 21.79
N TYR A 303 -6.13 22.69 20.49
CA TYR A 303 -6.92 21.99 19.49
C TYR A 303 -6.04 21.00 18.73
N SER A 304 -6.58 19.81 18.47
CA SER A 304 -5.99 18.79 17.61
C SER A 304 -6.81 18.69 16.33
N TYR A 305 -6.14 18.68 15.18
CA TYR A 305 -6.76 18.65 13.86
C TYR A 305 -6.38 17.40 13.08
N TRP A 306 -7.35 16.78 12.42
CA TRP A 306 -7.16 15.69 11.47
C TRP A 306 -7.62 16.12 10.09
N LEU A 307 -6.86 15.73 9.08
CA LEU A 307 -7.22 15.86 7.69
C LEU A 307 -7.80 14.53 7.22
N GLN A 308 -9.05 14.54 6.75
CA GLN A 308 -9.65 13.42 6.06
C GLN A 308 -9.63 13.70 4.56
N GLU A 309 -8.97 12.85 3.80
CA GLU A 309 -9.09 12.79 2.35
C GLU A 309 -10.32 11.96 1.96
N THR A 310 -11.00 12.33 0.88
CA THR A 310 -12.01 11.50 0.21
C THR A 310 -11.60 11.29 -1.23
N GLU A 311 -11.69 10.05 -1.71
CA GLU A 311 -11.31 9.65 -3.05
C GLU A 311 -12.51 9.52 -4.00
N THR A 312 -12.26 9.42 -5.31
CA THR A 312 -13.30 9.25 -6.35
C THR A 312 -14.09 7.96 -6.19
N ALA A 313 -13.51 6.95 -5.53
CA ALA A 313 -14.16 5.70 -5.18
C ALA A 313 -15.04 5.79 -3.91
N GLY A 314 -15.03 6.93 -3.20
CA GLY A 314 -15.79 7.15 -1.96
C GLY A 314 -15.10 6.67 -0.68
N THR A 315 -13.91 6.09 -0.81
CA THR A 315 -12.98 5.75 0.28
C THR A 315 -12.40 7.01 0.95
N THR A 316 -11.99 6.90 2.21
CA THR A 316 -11.40 8.03 2.96
C THR A 316 -10.12 7.65 3.68
N ASN A 317 -9.12 8.53 3.64
CA ASN A 317 -7.87 8.44 4.42
C ASN A 317 -7.82 9.51 5.49
N GLU A 318 -7.08 9.28 6.57
CA GLU A 318 -6.90 10.27 7.63
C GLU A 318 -5.42 10.54 7.95
N TYR A 319 -5.11 11.80 8.22
CA TYR A 319 -3.76 12.29 8.56
C TYR A 319 -3.81 13.18 9.80
N GLY A 320 -2.72 13.15 10.58
CA GLY A 320 -2.57 13.91 11.81
C GLY A 320 -2.61 13.02 13.07
N PRO A 321 -2.88 13.60 14.26
CA PRO A 321 -3.25 14.99 14.44
C PRO A 321 -2.08 15.97 14.25
N THR A 322 -2.40 17.21 13.91
CA THR A 322 -1.54 18.37 14.19
C THR A 322 -2.19 19.21 15.30
N THR A 323 -1.39 19.77 16.20
CA THR A 323 -1.90 20.42 17.42
C THR A 323 -1.52 21.88 17.49
N SER A 324 -2.41 22.73 17.99
CA SER A 324 -2.15 24.16 18.19
C SER A 324 -2.84 24.69 19.44
N THR A 325 -2.13 25.50 20.23
CA THR A 325 -2.69 26.20 21.40
C THR A 325 -2.98 27.65 21.03
N PHE A 326 -4.25 28.05 21.12
CA PHE A 326 -4.65 29.40 20.75
C PHE A 326 -4.40 30.39 21.89
N GLY A 327 -3.48 31.34 21.68
CA GLY A 327 -3.36 32.53 22.53
C GLY A 327 -2.56 32.37 23.85
N SER A 328 -1.50 31.57 23.86
CA SER A 328 -0.49 31.61 24.93
C SER A 328 0.40 32.84 24.78
N TYR A 329 0.14 33.90 25.54
CA TYR A 329 1.13 34.95 25.78
C TYR A 329 2.16 34.39 26.77
N HIS A 330 3.45 34.38 26.40
CA HIS A 330 4.51 34.35 27.39
C HIS A 330 4.44 35.65 28.19
N ILE A 331 4.12 35.57 29.47
CA ILE A 331 4.36 36.67 30.40
C ILE A 331 5.89 36.80 30.50
N LEU A 332 6.48 37.73 29.75
CA LEU A 332 7.79 38.27 30.09
C LEU A 332 7.61 39.06 31.37
N LEU A 333 7.88 38.44 32.52
CA LEU A 333 8.05 39.17 33.78
C LEU A 333 9.25 40.11 33.57
N PRO A 334 9.10 41.44 33.63
CA PRO A 334 10.27 42.31 33.69
C PRO A 334 10.99 41.99 35.00
N LEU A 335 12.28 41.67 34.94
CA LEU A 335 13.13 41.63 36.12
C LEU A 335 13.14 43.04 36.73
N MET A 336 12.30 43.29 37.73
CA MET A 336 12.48 44.40 38.64
C MET A 336 13.71 44.09 39.50
N GLY A 337 14.84 44.68 39.15
CA GLY A 337 16.01 44.72 40.01
C GLY A 337 15.66 45.44 41.30
N MET A 338 15.44 44.68 42.38
CA MET A 338 15.46 45.22 43.73
C MET A 338 16.87 45.74 44.01
N GLY A 339 16.96 47.04 44.26
CA GLY A 339 18.20 47.67 44.69
C GLY A 339 18.64 47.17 46.06
N SER A 340 19.95 46.99 46.22
CA SER A 340 20.59 47.00 47.54
C SER A 340 21.21 48.37 47.77
N LEU A 341 20.58 49.14 48.66
CA LEU A 341 21.25 50.21 49.41
C LEU A 341 22.19 49.53 50.41
N SER A 342 23.48 49.86 50.38
CA SER A 342 24.35 49.75 51.55
C SER A 342 25.31 50.95 51.58
N ARG A 343 25.41 51.51 52.78
CA ARG A 343 26.09 52.74 53.19
C ARG A 343 27.59 52.76 52.89
#